data_AF-A0A3D4PB46-F1
#
_entry.id   AF-A0A3D4PB46-F1
#
_cell.length_a   1.000
_cell.length_b   1.000
_cell.length_c   1.000
_cell.angle_alpha   90.00
_cell.angle_beta   90.00
_cell.angle_gamma   90.00
#
_symmetry.space_group_name_H-M   'P 1'
#
loop_
_entity.id
_entity.type
_entity.pdbx_description
1 polymer ?
#
loop_
_entity_poly.entity_id
_entity_poly.type
_entity_poly.pdbx_seq_one_letter_code
_entity_poly.pdbx_strand_id
1 'polypeptide(L)'
;MKSIKKLLVANRSEIAIRIFRSATELGIRTVAIYSYEDRYALHRFKADEAYQIGREGEPIRTYLDIDSIIEQALECGADAIHPGYGFLSENPDLAKACEKAGIIFVGPSIDSLLQLGDKTTARQFAAKAGVPVLSGSGEAISSAEEGLRQANEQGFPIILKAAKGGGGRGMRVVKSADDFISAFESAQRESLSAFGSPDVFIENFIEQARHIEVQILGDQHGNLTHLYERDCSVQRRHQKVVEIAPAPNLTPEAREMLLSSALAIGKAVDYYAAGTVEFLLDVNTNNV
;
A
#
# COMPACT_ATOMS: atom_id res chain seq x y z
N MET A 1 8.20 22.90 -12.74
CA MET A 1 8.45 22.58 -11.31
C MET A 1 9.56 23.47 -10.77
N LYS A 2 9.49 23.88 -9.49
CA LYS A 2 10.67 24.44 -8.81
C LYS A 2 11.78 23.38 -8.76
N SER A 3 13.01 23.79 -9.01
CA SER A 3 14.16 22.90 -8.82
C SER A 3 14.36 22.64 -7.32
N ILE A 4 14.50 21.37 -6.93
CA ILE A 4 14.75 20.97 -5.55
C ILE A 4 16.24 21.16 -5.26
N LYS A 5 16.58 21.99 -4.28
CA LYS A 5 17.97 22.23 -3.86
C LYS A 5 18.27 21.63 -2.50
N LYS A 6 17.28 21.58 -1.61
CA LYS A 6 17.38 20.93 -0.29
C LYS A 6 16.17 20.01 -0.05
N LEU A 7 16.43 18.76 0.29
CA LEU A 7 15.45 17.69 0.51
C LEU A 7 15.54 17.19 1.96
N LEU A 8 14.41 17.28 2.68
CA LEU A 8 14.25 16.61 3.97
C LEU A 8 13.66 15.22 3.76
N VAL A 9 14.20 14.21 4.45
CA VAL A 9 13.62 12.87 4.44
C VAL A 9 12.87 12.63 5.73
N ALA A 10 11.54 12.53 5.64
CA ALA A 10 10.64 12.29 6.76
C ALA A 10 10.57 10.79 7.11
N ASN A 11 11.73 10.17 7.32
CA ASN A 11 11.86 8.75 7.61
C ASN A 11 13.20 8.46 8.33
N ARG A 12 13.50 7.19 8.58
CA ARG A 12 14.68 6.72 9.32
C ARG A 12 15.33 5.51 8.66
N SER A 13 16.47 5.08 9.21
CA SER A 13 17.12 3.82 8.85
C SER A 13 17.50 3.75 7.35
N GLU A 14 17.39 2.58 6.74
CA GLU A 14 17.91 2.31 5.39
C GLU A 14 17.26 3.18 4.31
N ILE A 15 15.94 3.39 4.37
CA ILE A 15 15.22 4.13 3.33
C ILE A 15 15.62 5.61 3.32
N ALA A 16 15.89 6.19 4.50
CA ALA A 16 16.43 7.52 4.58
C ALA A 16 17.81 7.62 3.91
N ILE A 17 18.69 6.66 4.19
CA ILE A 17 20.02 6.57 3.56
C ILE A 17 19.91 6.37 2.04
N ARG A 18 18.98 5.53 1.59
CA ARG A 18 18.71 5.27 0.17
C ARG A 18 18.30 6.55 -0.56
N ILE A 19 17.47 7.39 0.06
CA ILE A 19 17.03 8.66 -0.51
C ILE A 19 18.17 9.68 -0.49
N PHE A 20 18.93 9.78 0.61
CA PHE A 20 20.07 10.69 0.69
C PHE A 20 21.10 10.41 -0.40
N ARG A 21 21.42 9.13 -0.68
CA ARG A 21 22.32 8.75 -1.77
C ARG A 21 21.87 9.33 -3.12
N SER A 22 20.61 9.12 -3.50
CA SER A 22 20.09 9.66 -4.77
C SER A 22 20.04 11.19 -4.78
N ALA A 23 19.68 11.83 -3.68
CA ALA A 23 19.71 13.29 -3.58
C ALA A 23 21.13 13.84 -3.75
N THR A 24 22.13 13.24 -3.09
CA THR A 24 23.54 13.60 -3.24
C THR A 24 24.05 13.40 -4.67
N GLU A 25 23.71 12.28 -5.32
CA GLU A 25 24.06 12.02 -6.73
C GLU A 25 23.49 13.09 -7.68
N LEU A 26 22.33 13.67 -7.34
CA LEU A 26 21.69 14.76 -8.08
C LEU A 26 22.16 16.17 -7.64
N GLY A 27 23.10 16.28 -6.70
CA GLY A 27 23.60 17.55 -6.18
C GLY A 27 22.61 18.28 -5.25
N ILE A 28 21.63 17.56 -4.69
CA ILE A 28 20.62 18.08 -3.76
C ILE A 28 21.14 17.92 -2.32
N ARG A 29 21.05 19.00 -1.53
CA ARG A 29 21.38 18.99 -0.10
C ARG A 29 20.37 18.18 0.69
N THR A 30 20.84 17.43 1.68
CA THR A 30 20.03 16.44 2.40
C THR A 30 19.85 16.80 3.86
N VAL A 31 18.63 16.61 4.37
CA VAL A 31 18.29 16.84 5.79
C VAL A 31 17.67 15.58 6.39
N ALA A 32 18.24 15.12 7.51
CA ALA A 32 17.68 14.05 8.32
C ALA A 32 16.90 14.60 9.52
N ILE A 33 15.83 13.90 9.90
CA ILE A 33 15.17 14.04 11.19
C ILE A 33 15.42 12.79 12.04
N TYR A 34 15.50 12.95 13.36
CA TYR A 34 15.64 11.82 14.27
C TYR A 34 14.96 12.07 15.63
N SER A 35 14.45 11.01 16.25
CA SER A 35 14.03 11.04 17.65
C SER A 35 15.25 10.97 18.58
N TYR A 36 15.09 11.33 19.85
CA TYR A 36 16.16 11.20 20.84
C TYR A 36 16.70 9.76 20.93
N GLU A 37 15.82 8.76 20.80
CA GLU A 37 16.19 7.34 20.84
C GLU A 37 17.03 6.93 19.62
N ASP A 38 16.79 7.56 18.47
CA ASP A 38 17.55 7.35 17.23
C ASP A 38 18.78 8.27 17.12
N ARG A 39 19.25 8.91 18.19
CA ARG A 39 20.44 9.77 18.18
C ARG A 39 21.73 9.09 17.68
N TYR A 40 21.79 7.76 17.72
CA TYR A 40 22.91 6.98 17.18
C TYR A 40 22.59 6.27 15.87
N ALA A 41 21.40 6.49 15.30
CA ALA A 41 20.99 5.85 14.06
C ALA A 41 21.86 6.33 12.88
N LEU A 42 22.18 5.39 11.98
CA LEU A 42 23.14 5.66 10.91
C LEU A 42 22.65 6.76 9.95
N HIS A 43 21.35 6.85 9.69
CA HIS A 43 20.79 7.81 8.72
C HIS A 43 21.04 9.26 9.13
N ARG A 44 21.07 9.55 10.44
CA ARG A 44 21.42 10.87 10.98
C ARG A 44 22.75 11.37 10.44
N PHE A 45 23.76 10.49 10.35
CA PHE A 45 25.12 10.83 9.93
C PHE A 45 25.35 10.70 8.42
N LYS A 46 24.30 10.39 7.65
CA LYS A 46 24.36 10.26 6.19
C LYS A 46 23.73 11.42 5.43
N ALA A 47 23.11 12.36 6.14
CA ALA A 47 22.63 13.62 5.60
C ALA A 47 23.67 14.74 5.80
N ASP A 48 23.55 15.81 5.02
CA ASP A 48 24.38 17.03 5.17
C ASP A 48 24.09 17.74 6.50
N GLU A 49 22.82 17.74 6.92
CA GLU A 49 22.31 18.35 8.16
C GLU A 49 21.34 17.36 8.84
N ALA A 50 21.26 17.38 10.17
CA ALA A 50 20.36 16.50 10.90
C ALA A 50 19.82 17.16 12.18
N TYR A 51 18.49 17.09 12.35
CA TYR A 51 17.79 17.76 13.45
C TYR A 51 17.03 16.75 14.31
N GLN A 52 17.15 16.91 15.63
CA GLN A 52 16.33 16.13 16.56
C GLN A 52 14.94 16.77 16.61
N ILE A 53 13.90 15.96 16.45
CA ILE A 53 12.51 16.40 16.58
C ILE A 53 11.78 15.54 17.63
N GLY A 54 10.56 15.93 17.99
CA GLY A 54 9.72 15.20 18.93
C GLY A 54 10.23 15.26 20.38
N ARG A 55 9.69 14.38 21.23
CA ARG A 55 9.98 14.32 22.67
C ARG A 55 10.70 13.03 23.02
N GLU A 56 11.58 13.10 24.02
CA GLU A 56 12.21 11.91 24.60
C GLU A 56 11.14 10.95 25.14
N GLY A 57 11.33 9.65 24.89
CA GLY A 57 10.39 8.59 25.20
C GLY A 57 9.38 8.28 24.08
N GLU A 58 9.41 9.01 22.95
CA GLU A 58 8.44 8.87 21.85
C GLU A 58 9.09 8.46 20.51
N PRO A 59 9.76 7.28 20.43
CA PRO A 59 10.62 6.93 19.29
C PRO A 59 9.88 6.80 17.96
N ILE A 60 8.64 6.33 17.96
CA ILE A 60 7.82 6.15 16.75
C ILE A 60 6.92 7.36 16.49
N ARG A 61 6.27 7.89 17.54
CA ARG A 61 5.34 9.01 17.42
C ARG A 61 6.02 10.26 16.83
N THR A 62 7.30 10.45 17.13
CA THR A 62 8.13 11.51 16.53
C THR A 62 8.10 11.50 15.00
N TYR A 63 8.13 10.32 14.36
CA TYR A 63 8.09 10.19 12.89
C TYR A 63 6.66 10.25 12.31
N LEU A 64 5.64 10.37 13.16
CA LEU A 64 4.23 10.53 12.79
C LEU A 64 3.72 11.95 13.07
N ASP A 65 4.55 12.83 13.60
CA ASP A 65 4.20 14.20 13.96
C ASP A 65 4.40 15.14 12.75
N ILE A 66 3.31 15.35 12.01
CA ILE A 66 3.30 16.20 10.80
C ILE A 66 3.73 17.63 11.14
N ASP A 67 3.25 18.21 12.24
CA ASP A 67 3.53 19.61 12.58
C ASP A 67 5.02 19.81 12.86
N SER A 68 5.63 18.94 13.68
CA SER A 68 7.07 18.98 13.95
C SER A 68 7.91 18.79 12.69
N ILE A 69 7.50 17.90 11.76
CA ILE A 69 8.21 17.65 10.50
C ILE A 69 8.16 18.89 9.59
N ILE A 70 6.99 19.52 9.47
CA ILE A 70 6.80 20.71 8.62
C ILE A 70 7.51 21.92 9.22
N GLU A 71 7.44 22.13 10.53
CA GLU A 71 8.18 23.18 11.23
C GLU A 71 9.69 23.03 10.98
N GLN A 72 10.22 21.81 11.15
CA GLN A 72 11.64 21.57 10.93
C GLN A 72 12.06 21.80 9.47
N ALA A 73 11.22 21.38 8.50
CA ALA A 73 11.48 21.59 7.08
C ALA A 73 11.51 23.09 6.72
N LEU A 74 10.63 23.90 7.30
CA LEU A 74 10.62 25.35 7.12
C LEU A 74 11.87 25.99 7.75
N GLU A 75 12.22 25.61 8.98
CA GLU A 75 13.38 26.15 9.70
C GLU A 75 14.70 25.87 8.97
N CYS A 76 14.89 24.64 8.46
CA CYS A 76 16.11 24.28 7.73
C CYS A 76 16.08 24.74 6.25
N GLY A 77 14.96 25.30 5.79
CA GLY A 77 14.77 25.76 4.41
C GLY A 77 14.77 24.63 3.38
N ALA A 78 14.12 23.50 3.67
CA ALA A 78 13.95 22.42 2.72
C ALA A 78 12.89 22.79 1.67
N ASP A 79 13.19 22.53 0.39
CA ASP A 79 12.26 22.77 -0.73
C ASP A 79 11.27 21.61 -0.90
N ALA A 80 11.64 20.43 -0.41
CA ALA A 80 10.92 19.20 -0.61
C ALA A 80 11.03 18.26 0.61
N ILE A 81 10.01 17.42 0.79
CA ILE A 81 9.98 16.32 1.74
C ILE A 81 9.77 15.00 0.98
N HIS A 82 10.67 14.04 1.19
CA HIS A 82 10.46 12.66 0.75
C HIS A 82 10.08 11.79 1.96
N PRO A 83 8.92 11.09 1.93
CA PRO A 83 8.45 10.37 3.10
C PRO A 83 8.99 8.93 3.22
N GLY A 84 9.82 8.45 2.29
CA GLY A 84 10.20 7.04 2.21
C GLY A 84 8.99 6.11 2.05
N TYR A 85 8.99 5.01 2.79
CA TYR A 85 7.85 4.10 2.94
C TYR A 85 7.47 3.94 4.41
N GLY A 86 6.23 3.54 4.68
CA GLY A 86 5.68 3.50 6.04
C GLY A 86 5.53 4.89 6.65
N PHE A 87 5.30 4.95 7.96
CA PHE A 87 5.00 6.20 8.68
C PHE A 87 3.91 7.02 7.98
N LEU A 88 4.29 8.15 7.37
CA LEU A 88 3.40 9.13 6.74
C LEU A 88 3.45 9.07 5.21
N SER A 89 4.11 8.08 4.59
CA SER A 89 4.27 8.00 3.13
C SER A 89 2.97 7.91 2.34
N GLU A 90 1.94 7.31 2.95
CA GLU A 90 0.60 7.17 2.37
C GLU A 90 -0.42 8.06 3.09
N ASN A 91 0.05 8.96 3.97
CA ASN A 91 -0.84 9.84 4.72
C ASN A 91 -1.11 11.14 3.91
N PRO A 92 -2.36 11.37 3.44
CA PRO A 92 -2.69 12.55 2.65
C PRO A 92 -2.52 13.86 3.42
N ASP A 93 -2.55 13.83 4.76
CA ASP A 93 -2.43 15.04 5.58
C ASP A 93 -1.00 15.58 5.59
N LEU A 94 0.03 14.73 5.46
CA LEU A 94 1.40 15.20 5.25
C LEU A 94 1.51 15.92 3.91
N ALA A 95 0.96 15.36 2.83
CA ALA A 95 0.97 15.99 1.51
C ALA A 95 0.23 17.34 1.50
N LYS A 96 -0.94 17.42 2.16
CA LYS A 96 -1.67 18.70 2.36
C LYS A 96 -0.86 19.72 3.16
N ALA A 97 -0.18 19.28 4.22
CA ALA A 97 0.64 20.17 5.04
C ALA A 97 1.85 20.70 4.26
N CYS A 98 2.50 19.85 3.45
CA CYS A 98 3.53 20.27 2.51
C CYS A 98 3.02 21.33 1.53
N GLU A 99 1.87 21.10 0.88
CA GLU A 99 1.25 22.04 -0.06
C GLU A 99 0.98 23.40 0.61
N LYS A 100 0.37 23.40 1.79
CA LYS A 100 0.09 24.62 2.58
C LYS A 100 1.37 25.37 2.96
N ALA A 101 2.46 24.66 3.24
CA ALA A 101 3.76 25.23 3.58
C ALA A 101 4.59 25.63 2.35
N GLY A 102 4.12 25.34 1.12
CA GLY A 102 4.86 25.59 -0.11
C GLY A 102 6.06 24.66 -0.32
N ILE A 103 6.05 23.49 0.33
CA ILE A 103 7.07 22.44 0.26
C ILE A 103 6.59 21.37 -0.72
N ILE A 104 7.49 20.87 -1.58
CA ILE A 104 7.17 19.77 -2.51
C ILE A 104 7.07 18.46 -1.74
N PHE A 105 5.92 17.79 -1.81
CA PHE A 105 5.80 16.40 -1.39
C PHE A 105 6.31 15.48 -2.51
N VAL A 106 7.36 14.70 -2.25
CA VAL A 106 7.92 13.73 -3.21
C VAL A 106 7.11 12.43 -3.15
N GLY A 107 5.97 12.44 -3.83
CA GLY A 107 5.03 11.32 -3.91
C GLY A 107 3.89 11.64 -4.90
N PRO A 108 2.83 10.82 -4.94
CA PRO A 108 1.67 11.08 -5.81
C PRO A 108 0.82 12.26 -5.31
N SER A 109 -0.24 12.60 -6.05
CA SER A 109 -1.16 13.67 -5.67
C SER A 109 -1.93 13.36 -4.39
N ILE A 110 -2.43 14.40 -3.72
CA ILE A 110 -3.33 14.26 -2.56
C ILE A 110 -4.58 13.44 -2.94
N ASP A 111 -5.14 13.67 -4.13
CA ASP A 111 -6.30 12.93 -4.62
C ASP A 111 -5.97 11.45 -4.85
N SER A 112 -4.81 11.14 -5.43
CA SER A 112 -4.35 9.76 -5.61
C SER A 112 -4.16 9.05 -4.26
N LEU A 113 -3.59 9.73 -3.25
CA LEU A 113 -3.47 9.19 -1.89
C LEU A 113 -4.83 8.88 -1.26
N LEU A 114 -5.81 9.77 -1.42
CA LEU A 114 -7.17 9.57 -0.91
C LEU A 114 -7.89 8.43 -1.63
N GLN A 115 -7.79 8.37 -2.96
CA GLN A 115 -8.49 7.38 -3.78
C GLN A 115 -7.91 5.97 -3.64
N LEU A 116 -6.59 5.84 -3.51
CA LEU A 116 -5.90 4.56 -3.42
C LEU A 116 -5.78 4.05 -1.97
N GLY A 117 -5.91 4.93 -0.97
CA GLY A 117 -5.93 4.54 0.44
C GLY A 117 -7.17 3.73 0.84
N ASP A 118 -8.30 3.91 0.13
CA ASP A 118 -9.50 3.09 0.31
C ASP A 118 -9.50 1.90 -0.66
N LYS A 119 -9.43 0.69 -0.10
CA LYS A 119 -9.45 -0.57 -0.86
C LYS A 119 -10.72 -0.74 -1.70
N THR A 120 -11.85 -0.18 -1.26
CA THR A 120 -13.12 -0.24 -1.99
C THR A 120 -13.05 0.62 -3.23
N THR A 121 -12.57 1.85 -3.08
CA THR A 121 -12.39 2.80 -4.18
C THR A 121 -11.34 2.28 -5.18
N ALA A 122 -10.22 1.76 -4.69
CA ALA A 122 -9.19 1.14 -5.53
C ALA A 122 -9.74 -0.03 -6.37
N ARG A 123 -10.58 -0.90 -5.79
CA ARG A 123 -11.26 -1.98 -6.51
C ARG A 123 -12.23 -1.47 -7.57
N GLN A 124 -12.99 -0.41 -7.26
CA GLN A 124 -13.90 0.20 -8.24
C GLN A 124 -13.14 0.78 -9.43
N PHE A 125 -11.98 1.41 -9.20
CA PHE A 125 -11.13 1.91 -10.28
C PHE A 125 -10.52 0.77 -11.10
N ALA A 126 -10.05 -0.31 -10.46
CA ALA A 126 -9.58 -1.51 -11.15
C ALA A 126 -10.68 -2.10 -12.06
N ALA A 127 -11.90 -2.26 -11.53
CA ALA A 127 -13.04 -2.76 -12.30
C ALA A 127 -13.41 -1.83 -13.48
N LYS A 128 -13.43 -0.51 -13.26
CA LYS A 128 -13.65 0.49 -14.33
C LYS A 128 -12.55 0.47 -15.39
N ALA A 129 -11.33 0.17 -14.99
CA ALA A 129 -10.17 0.02 -15.86
C ALA A 129 -10.12 -1.33 -16.59
N GLY A 130 -11.11 -2.21 -16.38
CA GLY A 130 -11.18 -3.53 -16.99
C GLY A 130 -10.18 -4.53 -16.40
N VAL A 131 -9.61 -4.22 -15.23
CA VAL A 131 -8.68 -5.11 -14.53
C VAL A 131 -9.48 -6.16 -13.76
N PRO A 132 -9.14 -7.46 -13.87
CA PRO A 132 -9.72 -8.50 -13.04
C PRO A 132 -9.60 -8.13 -11.56
N VAL A 133 -10.73 -8.14 -10.86
CA VAL A 133 -10.78 -8.00 -9.41
C VAL A 133 -11.32 -9.30 -8.84
N LEU A 134 -10.75 -9.73 -7.71
CA LEU A 134 -11.25 -10.88 -6.98
C LEU A 134 -12.75 -10.75 -6.77
N SER A 135 -13.51 -11.68 -7.35
CA SER A 135 -14.96 -11.71 -7.23
C SER A 135 -15.35 -11.94 -5.79
N GLY A 136 -16.31 -11.13 -5.34
CA GLY A 136 -16.92 -11.23 -4.03
C GLY A 136 -18.30 -10.60 -4.06
N SER A 137 -19.09 -10.87 -3.03
CA SER A 137 -20.48 -10.39 -2.96
C SER A 137 -20.58 -8.88 -3.01
N GLY A 138 -19.51 -8.14 -2.66
CA GLY A 138 -19.46 -6.67 -2.62
C GLY A 138 -20.34 -6.05 -1.53
N GLU A 139 -21.33 -6.81 -1.05
CA GLU A 139 -22.32 -6.48 -0.04
C GLU A 139 -22.30 -7.51 1.09
N ALA A 140 -22.64 -7.04 2.30
CA ALA A 140 -22.70 -7.90 3.47
C ALA A 140 -23.82 -8.92 3.29
N ILE A 141 -23.54 -10.17 3.64
CA ILE A 141 -24.48 -11.27 3.53
C ILE A 141 -25.61 -11.05 4.55
N SER A 142 -26.84 -11.01 4.06
CA SER A 142 -28.03 -10.71 4.86
C SER A 142 -28.56 -11.92 5.64
N SER A 143 -28.38 -13.15 5.13
CA SER A 143 -28.73 -14.40 5.82
C SER A 143 -27.83 -15.56 5.40
N ALA A 144 -27.81 -16.64 6.19
CA ALA A 144 -27.03 -17.83 5.88
C ALA A 144 -27.48 -18.50 4.56
N GLU A 145 -28.78 -18.48 4.26
CA GLU A 145 -29.34 -19.04 3.01
C GLU A 145 -28.92 -18.21 1.79
N GLU A 146 -28.99 -16.88 1.89
CA GLU A 146 -28.53 -15.98 0.83
C GLU A 146 -27.02 -16.14 0.59
N GLY A 147 -26.24 -16.19 1.68
CA GLY A 147 -24.80 -16.44 1.61
C GLY A 147 -24.47 -17.78 0.95
N LEU A 148 -25.21 -18.85 1.28
CA LEU A 148 -25.00 -20.16 0.69
C LEU A 148 -25.33 -20.16 -0.82
N ARG A 149 -26.38 -19.45 -1.24
CA ARG A 149 -26.68 -19.28 -2.67
C ARG A 149 -25.53 -18.59 -3.39
N GLN A 150 -25.05 -17.46 -2.85
CA GLN A 150 -23.93 -16.73 -3.44
C GLN A 150 -22.64 -17.57 -3.47
N ALA A 151 -22.36 -18.35 -2.42
CA ALA A 151 -21.21 -19.24 -2.38
C ALA A 151 -21.30 -20.37 -3.43
N ASN A 152 -22.50 -20.89 -3.70
CA ASN A 152 -22.71 -21.87 -4.76
C ASN A 152 -22.56 -21.27 -6.16
N GLU A 153 -23.01 -20.03 -6.37
CA GLU A 153 -22.82 -19.31 -7.64
C GLU A 153 -21.34 -19.00 -7.92
N GLN A 154 -20.59 -18.64 -6.88
CA GLN A 154 -19.15 -18.37 -6.97
C GLN A 154 -18.30 -19.64 -7.07
N GLY A 155 -18.75 -20.73 -6.47
CA GLY A 155 -18.01 -21.99 -6.37
C GLY A 155 -17.04 -22.01 -5.20
N PHE A 156 -16.90 -23.19 -4.57
CA PHE A 156 -15.98 -23.41 -3.45
C PHE A 156 -14.56 -23.77 -3.95
N PRO A 157 -13.49 -23.45 -3.19
CA PRO A 157 -13.51 -22.83 -1.87
C PRO A 157 -13.70 -21.31 -1.90
N ILE A 158 -14.37 -20.78 -0.86
CA ILE A 158 -14.57 -19.34 -0.65
C ILE A 158 -13.93 -18.89 0.67
N ILE A 159 -13.76 -17.59 0.84
CA ILE A 159 -13.34 -16.98 2.09
C ILE A 159 -14.39 -15.99 2.59
N LEU A 160 -14.78 -16.16 3.85
CA LEU A 160 -15.61 -15.21 4.58
C LEU A 160 -14.71 -14.15 5.20
N LYS A 161 -15.01 -12.86 4.99
CA LYS A 161 -14.26 -11.74 5.56
C LYS A 161 -15.17 -10.78 6.31
N ALA A 162 -14.75 -10.36 7.50
CA ALA A 162 -15.41 -9.31 8.27
C ALA A 162 -15.27 -7.95 7.59
N ALA A 163 -16.35 -7.15 7.57
CA ALA A 163 -16.40 -5.81 6.95
C ALA A 163 -15.27 -4.87 7.42
N LYS A 164 -15.00 -4.94 8.73
CA LYS A 164 -14.08 -4.06 9.44
C LYS A 164 -12.81 -4.80 9.87
N GLY A 165 -12.57 -6.00 9.32
CA GLY A 165 -11.42 -6.83 9.64
C GLY A 165 -10.15 -6.37 8.94
N GLY A 166 -9.03 -6.35 9.67
CA GLY A 166 -7.70 -6.00 9.16
C GLY A 166 -6.60 -6.86 9.79
N GLY A 167 -5.47 -7.02 9.09
CA GLY A 167 -4.28 -7.71 9.63
C GLY A 167 -4.44 -9.22 9.82
N GLY A 168 -5.29 -9.89 9.03
CA GLY A 168 -5.44 -11.35 9.06
C GLY A 168 -6.50 -11.88 10.03
N ARG A 169 -7.19 -11.01 10.78
CA ARG A 169 -8.25 -11.39 11.74
C ARG A 169 -9.64 -11.25 11.13
N GLY A 170 -10.58 -12.11 11.52
CA GLY A 170 -11.93 -12.11 10.95
C GLY A 170 -12.02 -12.63 9.52
N MET A 171 -11.17 -13.61 9.17
CA MET A 171 -11.20 -14.28 7.86
C MET A 171 -11.32 -15.79 8.05
N ARG A 172 -12.15 -16.46 7.24
CA ARG A 172 -12.36 -17.90 7.33
C ARG A 172 -12.57 -18.55 5.98
N VAL A 173 -11.77 -19.57 5.69
CA VAL A 173 -11.91 -20.37 4.47
C VAL A 173 -13.02 -21.40 4.66
N VAL A 174 -13.91 -21.49 3.67
CA VAL A 174 -15.00 -22.48 3.60
C VAL A 174 -14.78 -23.30 2.33
N LYS A 175 -14.65 -24.62 2.49
CA LYS A 175 -14.30 -25.52 1.39
C LYS A 175 -15.49 -26.20 0.72
N SER A 176 -16.66 -26.19 1.36
CA SER A 176 -17.84 -26.87 0.87
C SER A 176 -19.13 -26.19 1.35
N ALA A 177 -20.24 -26.50 0.68
CA ALA A 177 -21.58 -26.02 1.05
C ALA A 177 -21.98 -26.48 2.47
N ASP A 178 -21.60 -27.70 2.85
CA ASP A 178 -21.96 -28.29 4.14
C ASP A 178 -21.34 -27.53 5.32
N ASP A 179 -20.16 -26.95 5.11
CA ASP A 179 -19.45 -26.18 6.13
C ASP A 179 -19.96 -24.74 6.25
N PHE A 180 -20.66 -24.23 5.23
CA PHE A 180 -20.92 -22.80 5.04
C PHE A 180 -21.69 -22.18 6.20
N ILE A 181 -22.84 -22.74 6.57
CA ILE A 181 -23.74 -22.14 7.57
C ILE A 181 -23.01 -21.98 8.91
N SER A 182 -22.33 -23.04 9.35
CA SER A 182 -21.57 -23.04 10.61
C SER A 182 -20.41 -22.03 10.59
N ALA A 183 -19.71 -21.94 9.44
CA ALA A 183 -18.59 -21.02 9.26
C ALA A 183 -19.06 -19.57 9.24
N PHE A 184 -20.19 -19.27 8.58
CA PHE A 184 -20.82 -17.96 8.48
C PHE A 184 -21.26 -17.44 9.83
N GLU A 185 -22.06 -18.19 10.57
CA GLU A 185 -22.53 -17.76 11.90
C GLU A 185 -21.37 -17.47 12.85
N SER A 186 -20.34 -18.32 12.83
CA SER A 186 -19.20 -18.11 13.69
C SER A 186 -18.32 -16.95 13.22
N ALA A 187 -18.25 -16.65 11.92
CA ALA A 187 -17.59 -15.45 11.41
C ALA A 187 -18.35 -14.18 11.84
N GLN A 188 -19.69 -14.18 11.81
CA GLN A 188 -20.49 -13.06 12.31
C GLN A 188 -20.29 -12.81 13.80
N ARG A 189 -20.28 -13.89 14.62
CA ARG A 189 -20.01 -13.79 16.07
C ARG A 189 -18.63 -13.20 16.35
N GLU A 190 -17.60 -13.68 15.63
CA GLU A 190 -16.25 -13.15 15.76
C GLU A 190 -16.19 -11.68 15.34
N SER A 191 -16.77 -11.34 14.18
CA SER A 191 -16.80 -9.99 13.65
C SER A 191 -17.48 -9.01 14.62
N LEU A 192 -18.63 -9.42 15.18
CA LEU A 192 -19.35 -8.62 16.17
C LEU A 192 -18.51 -8.40 17.43
N SER A 193 -17.87 -9.45 17.93
CA SER A 193 -17.06 -9.38 19.15
C SER A 193 -15.78 -8.55 18.98
N ALA A 194 -15.16 -8.60 17.81
CA ALA A 194 -13.86 -7.98 17.55
C ALA A 194 -13.97 -6.57 16.96
N PHE A 195 -15.02 -6.31 16.17
CA PHE A 195 -15.14 -5.09 15.36
C PHE A 195 -16.49 -4.36 15.52
N GLY A 196 -17.38 -4.86 16.38
CA GLY A 196 -18.67 -4.22 16.68
C GLY A 196 -19.65 -4.21 15.51
N SER A 197 -19.45 -5.07 14.50
CA SER A 197 -20.37 -5.26 13.38
C SER A 197 -20.44 -6.75 13.01
N PRO A 198 -21.65 -7.31 12.78
CA PRO A 198 -21.81 -8.69 12.35
C PRO A 198 -21.58 -8.90 10.84
N ASP A 199 -21.22 -7.83 10.11
CA ASP A 199 -21.19 -7.84 8.65
C ASP A 199 -20.02 -8.69 8.13
N VAL A 200 -20.37 -9.67 7.28
CA VAL A 200 -19.44 -10.62 6.67
C VAL A 200 -19.73 -10.71 5.17
N PHE A 201 -18.68 -10.82 4.36
CA PHE A 201 -18.74 -10.90 2.90
C PHE A 201 -18.12 -12.21 2.42
N ILE A 202 -18.55 -12.70 1.25
CA ILE A 202 -17.90 -13.81 0.55
C ILE A 202 -16.95 -13.23 -0.50
N GLU A 203 -15.75 -13.76 -0.57
CA GLU A 203 -14.84 -13.62 -1.72
C GLU A 203 -14.36 -15.00 -2.17
N ASN A 204 -13.94 -15.12 -3.43
CA ASN A 204 -13.25 -16.33 -3.89
C ASN A 204 -11.95 -16.56 -3.10
N PHE A 205 -11.71 -17.81 -2.72
CA PHE A 205 -10.47 -18.18 -2.03
C PHE A 205 -9.48 -18.79 -3.01
N ILE A 206 -8.34 -18.11 -3.20
CA ILE A 206 -7.22 -18.65 -3.95
C ILE A 206 -6.36 -19.46 -2.99
N GLU A 207 -6.44 -20.79 -3.04
CA GLU A 207 -5.68 -21.68 -2.13
C GLU A 207 -4.17 -21.51 -2.26
N GLN A 208 -3.69 -21.33 -3.49
CA GLN A 208 -2.29 -21.13 -3.81
C GLN A 208 -2.13 -19.89 -4.70
N ALA A 209 -1.94 -18.74 -4.05
CA ALA A 209 -1.69 -17.48 -4.73
C ALA A 209 -0.20 -17.16 -4.72
N ARG A 210 0.31 -16.71 -5.87
CA ARG A 210 1.53 -15.91 -5.93
C ARG A 210 1.19 -14.45 -5.69
N HIS A 211 1.98 -13.77 -4.89
CA HIS A 211 1.88 -12.32 -4.71
C HIS A 211 2.80 -11.68 -5.74
N ILE A 212 2.21 -11.14 -6.81
CA ILE A 212 2.94 -10.47 -7.89
C ILE A 212 2.62 -8.99 -7.83
N GLU A 213 3.63 -8.14 -8.01
CA GLU A 213 3.44 -6.70 -7.97
C GLU A 213 4.15 -6.01 -9.13
N VAL A 214 3.56 -4.97 -9.68
CA VAL A 214 4.12 -4.23 -10.82
C VAL A 214 4.55 -2.84 -10.35
N GLN A 215 5.81 -2.51 -10.62
CA GLN A 215 6.33 -1.17 -10.39
C GLN A 215 5.80 -0.23 -11.47
N ILE A 216 5.21 0.89 -11.09
CA ILE A 216 4.85 1.98 -12.01
C ILE A 216 5.63 3.26 -11.69
N LEU A 217 5.87 4.07 -12.71
CA LEU A 217 6.49 5.38 -12.61
C LEU A 217 5.77 6.34 -13.56
N GLY A 218 5.18 7.40 -13.01
CA GLY A 218 4.48 8.42 -13.77
C GLY A 218 5.07 9.82 -13.57
N ASP A 219 4.86 10.70 -14.54
CA ASP A 219 5.19 12.12 -14.44
C ASP A 219 3.94 13.01 -14.44
N GLN A 220 4.13 14.31 -14.17
CA GLN A 220 3.04 15.29 -14.19
C GLN A 220 2.63 15.75 -15.61
N HIS A 221 3.15 15.09 -16.65
CA HIS A 221 2.83 15.36 -18.05
C HIS A 221 1.94 14.26 -18.67
N GLY A 222 1.46 13.32 -17.85
CA GLY A 222 0.60 12.23 -18.27
C GLY A 222 1.34 11.01 -18.81
N ASN A 223 2.68 10.98 -18.73
CA ASN A 223 3.43 9.78 -19.07
C ASN A 223 3.39 8.81 -17.90
N LEU A 224 3.17 7.53 -18.19
CA LEU A 224 3.17 6.45 -17.22
C LEU A 224 3.82 5.21 -17.84
N THR A 225 4.80 4.63 -17.15
CA THR A 225 5.46 3.39 -17.55
C THR A 225 5.53 2.41 -16.40
N HIS A 226 5.84 1.16 -16.69
CA HIS A 226 6.12 0.14 -15.70
C HIS A 226 7.61 -0.24 -15.70
N LEU A 227 8.12 -0.68 -14.57
CA LEU A 227 9.46 -1.27 -14.44
C LEU A 227 9.37 -2.76 -14.14
N TYR A 228 8.54 -3.45 -14.92
CA TYR A 228 8.23 -4.88 -14.81
C TYR A 228 7.63 -5.25 -13.44
N GLU A 229 7.49 -6.56 -13.24
CA GLU A 229 6.92 -7.17 -12.05
C GLU A 229 7.97 -7.73 -11.09
N ARG A 230 7.57 -7.91 -9.84
CA ARG A 230 8.30 -8.63 -8.80
C ARG A 230 7.43 -9.75 -8.25
N ASP A 231 8.07 -10.86 -7.90
CA ASP A 231 7.43 -11.93 -7.13
C ASP A 231 7.79 -11.77 -5.65
N CYS A 232 6.77 -11.57 -4.83
CA CYS A 232 6.84 -11.37 -3.39
C CYS A 232 6.10 -12.49 -2.64
N SER A 233 5.96 -13.67 -3.25
CA SER A 233 5.18 -14.79 -2.71
C SER A 233 5.84 -15.47 -1.51
N VAL A 234 7.17 -15.31 -1.34
CA VAL A 234 7.88 -15.85 -0.18
C VAL A 234 7.60 -14.98 1.04
N GLN A 235 6.58 -15.39 1.79
CA GLN A 235 6.04 -14.65 2.92
C GLN A 235 6.02 -15.47 4.20
N ARG A 236 6.12 -14.79 5.35
CA ARG A 236 5.87 -15.37 6.66
C ARG A 236 4.80 -14.54 7.36
N ARG A 237 3.66 -15.16 7.69
CA ARG A 237 2.50 -14.47 8.31
C ARG A 237 2.06 -13.23 7.51
N HIS A 238 1.97 -13.37 6.18
CA HIS A 238 1.57 -12.31 5.25
C HIS A 238 2.53 -11.10 5.17
N GLN A 239 3.76 -11.24 5.67
CA GLN A 239 4.83 -10.26 5.48
C GLN A 239 5.84 -10.81 4.46
N LYS A 240 6.22 -9.97 3.50
CA LYS A 240 7.24 -10.29 2.49
C LYS A 240 8.59 -10.53 3.17
N VAL A 241 9.27 -11.60 2.77
CA VAL A 241 10.57 -12.01 3.33
C VAL A 241 11.65 -12.06 2.24
N VAL A 242 11.28 -12.52 1.05
CA VAL A 242 12.15 -12.52 -0.12
C VAL A 242 11.35 -12.06 -1.32
N GLU A 243 11.90 -11.09 -2.04
CA GLU A 243 11.37 -10.56 -3.28
C GLU A 243 12.38 -10.82 -4.42
N ILE A 244 11.88 -11.24 -5.59
CA ILE A 244 12.71 -11.46 -6.78
C ILE A 244 12.12 -10.75 -8.00
N ALA A 245 12.99 -10.37 -8.94
CA ALA A 245 12.61 -9.68 -10.17
C ALA A 245 13.47 -10.18 -11.36
N PRO A 246 12.88 -10.40 -12.55
CA PRO A 246 11.43 -10.49 -12.81
C PRO A 246 10.83 -11.72 -12.11
N ALA A 247 9.50 -11.82 -12.10
CA ALA A 247 8.82 -12.99 -11.53
C ALA A 247 9.09 -14.24 -12.39
N PRO A 248 9.62 -15.33 -11.81
CA PRO A 248 9.94 -16.54 -12.56
C PRO A 248 8.65 -17.24 -13.01
N ASN A 249 8.72 -18.08 -14.05
CA ASN A 249 7.63 -18.95 -14.47
C ASN A 249 6.28 -18.26 -14.74
N LEU A 250 6.28 -16.97 -15.11
CA LEU A 250 5.09 -16.33 -15.69
C LEU A 250 5.07 -16.59 -17.20
N THR A 251 3.90 -16.95 -17.72
CA THR A 251 3.68 -16.95 -19.17
C THR A 251 3.76 -15.51 -19.70
N PRO A 252 4.17 -15.30 -20.96
CA PRO A 252 4.16 -13.97 -21.57
C PRO A 252 2.81 -13.27 -21.47
N GLU A 253 1.71 -14.02 -21.62
CA GLU A 253 0.33 -13.50 -21.58
C GLU A 253 -0.05 -13.02 -20.18
N ALA A 254 0.27 -13.80 -19.14
CA ALA A 254 -0.01 -13.41 -17.76
C ALA A 254 0.81 -12.17 -17.36
N ARG A 255 2.08 -12.09 -17.80
CA ARG A 255 2.91 -10.90 -17.59
C ARG A 255 2.30 -9.68 -18.27
N GLU A 256 1.95 -9.77 -19.56
CA GLU A 256 1.34 -8.64 -20.28
C GLU A 256 0.04 -8.18 -19.62
N MET A 257 -0.78 -9.12 -19.13
CA MET A 257 -1.99 -8.80 -18.38
C MET A 257 -1.71 -8.04 -17.08
N LEU A 258 -0.73 -8.47 -16.28
CA LEU A 258 -0.31 -7.77 -15.06
C LEU A 258 0.18 -6.35 -15.35
N LEU A 259 1.07 -6.22 -16.35
CA LEU A 259 1.70 -4.95 -16.72
C LEU A 259 0.68 -3.95 -17.26
N SER A 260 -0.16 -4.38 -18.21
CA SER A 260 -1.22 -3.54 -18.78
C SER A 260 -2.27 -3.16 -17.72
N SER A 261 -2.61 -4.07 -16.80
CA SER A 261 -3.54 -3.79 -15.69
C SER A 261 -3.00 -2.73 -14.73
N ALA A 262 -1.72 -2.82 -14.36
CA ALA A 262 -1.09 -1.83 -13.49
C ALA A 262 -1.07 -0.44 -14.12
N LEU A 263 -0.77 -0.36 -15.42
CA LEU A 263 -0.84 0.90 -16.17
C LEU A 263 -2.27 1.44 -16.29
N ALA A 264 -3.26 0.56 -16.49
CA ALA A 264 -4.67 0.96 -16.57
C ALA A 264 -5.16 1.55 -15.24
N ILE A 265 -4.81 0.93 -14.11
CA ILE A 265 -5.11 1.45 -12.76
C ILE A 265 -4.42 2.81 -12.54
N GLY A 266 -3.13 2.93 -12.85
CA GLY A 266 -2.40 4.19 -12.69
C GLY A 266 -2.98 5.33 -13.54
N LYS A 267 -3.39 5.04 -14.78
CA LYS A 267 -4.07 6.01 -15.66
C LYS A 267 -5.44 6.44 -15.13
N ALA A 268 -6.19 5.55 -14.50
CA ALA A 268 -7.53 5.85 -13.99
C ALA A 268 -7.53 6.88 -12.85
N VAL A 269 -6.38 7.12 -12.21
CA VAL A 269 -6.20 8.03 -11.08
C VAL A 269 -5.13 9.11 -11.34
N ASP A 270 -4.77 9.31 -12.61
CA ASP A 270 -3.74 10.26 -13.06
C ASP A 270 -2.43 10.15 -12.25
N TYR A 271 -1.97 8.92 -12.01
CA TYR A 271 -0.87 8.64 -11.09
C TYR A 271 0.46 9.20 -11.60
N TYR A 272 1.20 9.87 -10.71
CA TYR A 272 2.60 10.25 -10.91
C TYR A 272 3.45 9.89 -9.69
N ALA A 273 4.77 10.04 -9.84
CA ALA A 273 5.79 9.49 -8.95
C ALA A 273 5.89 7.95 -9.06
N ALA A 274 6.60 7.32 -8.12
CA ALA A 274 6.72 5.87 -8.05
C ALA A 274 5.51 5.27 -7.31
N GLY A 275 5.01 4.14 -7.80
CA GLY A 275 3.91 3.40 -7.18
C GLY A 275 4.05 1.91 -7.44
N THR A 276 3.29 1.09 -6.72
CA THR A 276 3.26 -0.36 -6.95
C THR A 276 1.81 -0.83 -6.95
N VAL A 277 1.45 -1.64 -7.93
CA VAL A 277 0.13 -2.29 -8.01
C VAL A 277 0.32 -3.77 -7.66
N GLU A 278 -0.34 -4.23 -6.61
CA GLU A 278 -0.23 -5.60 -6.11
C GLU A 278 -1.38 -6.48 -6.63
N PHE A 279 -1.04 -7.72 -6.98
CA PHE A 279 -1.93 -8.73 -7.54
C PHE A 279 -1.78 -10.07 -6.81
N LEU A 280 -2.84 -10.86 -6.82
CA LEU A 280 -2.81 -12.26 -6.42
C LEU A 280 -3.01 -13.12 -7.66
N LEU A 281 -1.95 -13.79 -8.11
CA LEU A 281 -2.00 -14.70 -9.25
C LEU A 281 -2.30 -16.11 -8.75
N ASP A 282 -3.38 -16.72 -9.21
CA ASP A 282 -3.70 -18.12 -8.93
C ASP A 282 -2.73 -19.05 -9.69
N VAL A 283 -2.00 -19.88 -8.93
CA VAL A 283 -1.01 -20.83 -9.48
C VAL A 283 -1.65 -21.88 -10.38
N ASN A 284 -2.91 -22.24 -10.15
CA ASN A 284 -3.58 -23.31 -10.90
C ASN A 284 -4.08 -22.82 -12.26
N THR A 285 -4.56 -21.58 -12.32
CA THR A 285 -5.24 -21.03 -13.51
C THR A 285 -4.41 -20.01 -14.27
N ASN A 286 -3.33 -19.49 -13.67
CA ASN A 286 -2.59 -18.29 -14.13
C ASN A 286 -3.49 -17.06 -14.31
N ASN A 287 -4.65 -17.03 -13.65
CA ASN A 287 -5.51 -15.86 -13.62
C ASN A 287 -5.05 -14.90 -12.52
N VAL A 288 -5.10 -13.61 -12.86
CA VAL A 288 -4.74 -12.45 -12.02
C VAL A 288 -5.99 -11.92 -11.31
#